data_AF-A0A7V5LDP0-F1
#
_entry.id   AF-A0A7V5LDP0-F1
#
_cell.length_a   1.000
_cell.length_b   1.000
_cell.length_c   1.000
_cell.angle_alpha   90.00
_cell.angle_beta   90.00
_cell.angle_gamma   90.00
#
_symmetry.space_group_name_H-M   'P 1'
#
loop_
_entity.id
_entity.type
_entity.pdbx_description
1 polymer ?
#
loop_
_entity_poly.entity_id
_entity_poly.type
_entity_poly.pdbx_seq_one_letter_code
_entity_poly.pdbx_strand_id
1 'polypeptide(L)' 'MSDEEKTEKIVIFATHGPEDPEMASLPFVIGNAALALDVKVTIVLQGVGVILATKGCYEHVFAGGL' A
#
# COMPACT_ATOMS: atom_id res chain seq x y z
N MET A 1 3.90 34.63 -10.61
CA MET A 1 4.30 33.23 -10.77
C MET A 1 4.74 32.70 -9.42
N SER A 2 3.93 31.84 -8.82
CA SER A 2 4.35 30.74 -7.94
C SER A 2 3.11 30.16 -7.26
N ASP A 3 2.20 29.59 -8.05
CA ASP A 3 1.40 28.49 -7.53
C ASP A 3 2.37 27.34 -7.38
N GLU A 4 2.81 27.12 -6.14
CA GLU A 4 3.53 25.92 -5.76
C GLU A 4 2.61 24.75 -6.08
N GLU A 5 2.96 23.91 -7.06
CA GLU A 5 2.17 22.73 -7.43
C GLU A 5 1.94 21.90 -6.17
N LYS A 6 0.73 21.98 -5.61
CA LYS A 6 0.34 21.20 -4.43
C LYS A 6 0.24 19.74 -4.86
N THR A 7 1.32 18.99 -4.68
CA THR A 7 1.29 17.54 -4.87
C THR A 7 0.28 16.93 -3.90
N GLU A 8 -0.71 16.23 -4.45
CA GLU A 8 -1.69 15.49 -3.65
C GLU A 8 -0.97 14.40 -2.84
N LYS A 9 -1.46 14.15 -1.61
CA LYS A 9 -0.84 13.21 -0.68
C LYS A 9 -1.87 12.23 -0.15
N ILE A 10 -1.53 10.95 -0.17
CA ILE A 10 -2.35 9.87 0.39
C ILE A 10 -1.52 9.14 1.44
N VAL A 11 -2.12 8.86 2.60
CA VAL A 11 -1.55 7.98 3.62
C VAL A 11 -2.51 6.81 3.81
N ILE A 12 -2.01 5.58 3.65
CA ILE A 12 -2.80 4.35 3.76
C ILE A 12 -2.26 3.55 4.93
N PHE A 13 -3.13 3.13 5.83
CA PHE A 13 -2.80 2.22 6.93
C PHE A 13 -3.17 0.80 6.54
N ALA A 14 -2.16 -0.03 6.31
CA ALA A 14 -2.31 -1.46 6.02
C ALA A 14 -2.30 -2.24 7.34
N THR A 15 -3.48 -2.70 7.76
CA THR A 15 -3.67 -3.36 9.06
C THR A 15 -3.79 -4.89 8.97
N HIS A 16 -4.07 -5.41 7.79
CA HIS A 16 -4.23 -6.85 7.52
C HIS A 16 -2.92 -7.45 7.04
N GLY A 17 -2.63 -8.66 7.48
CA GLY A 17 -1.49 -9.47 7.04
C GLY A 17 -1.91 -10.63 6.14
N PRO A 18 -1.09 -11.69 6.03
CA PRO A 18 -1.35 -12.84 5.16
C PRO A 18 -2.66 -13.59 5.42
N GLU A 19 -3.28 -13.39 6.59
CA GLU A 19 -4.58 -13.96 6.95
C GLU A 19 -5.73 -13.46 6.07
N ASP A 20 -5.59 -12.27 5.49
CA ASP A 20 -6.52 -11.69 4.53
C ASP A 20 -5.72 -11.15 3.31
N PRO A 21 -5.40 -12.03 2.34
CA PRO A 21 -4.53 -11.69 1.22
C PRO A 21 -5.04 -10.54 0.35
N GLU A 22 -6.35 -10.43 0.18
CA GLU A 22 -6.98 -9.37 -0.62
C GLU A 22 -6.76 -8.01 0.05
N MET A 23 -7.05 -7.90 1.35
CA MET A 23 -6.84 -6.66 2.10
C MET A 23 -5.36 -6.36 2.36
N ALA A 24 -4.50 -7.38 2.42
CA ALA A 24 -3.05 -7.22 2.53
C ALA A 24 -2.43 -6.65 1.25
N SER A 25 -2.97 -7.02 0.08
CA SER A 25 -2.42 -6.63 -1.22
C SER A 25 -2.94 -5.28 -1.71
N LEU A 26 -4.18 -4.94 -1.36
CA LEU A 26 -4.86 -3.73 -1.83
C LEU A 26 -4.08 -2.41 -1.61
N PRO A 27 -3.45 -2.14 -0.45
CA PRO A 27 -2.68 -0.92 -0.24
C PRO A 27 -1.57 -0.71 -1.28
N PHE A 28 -0.93 -1.79 -1.73
CA PHE A 28 0.16 -1.75 -2.72
C PHE A 28 -0.37 -1.51 -4.14
N VAL A 29 -1.53 -2.07 -4.48
CA VAL A 29 -2.23 -1.78 -5.74
C VAL A 29 -2.61 -0.30 -5.83
N ILE A 30 -3.19 0.24 -4.75
CA ILE A 30 -3.52 1.67 -4.66
C ILE A 30 -2.24 2.51 -4.70
N GLY A 31 -1.17 2.07 -4.04
CA GLY A 31 0.12 2.75 -4.06
C GLY A 31 0.69 2.88 -5.48
N ASN A 32 0.59 1.82 -6.28
CA ASN A 32 0.98 1.84 -7.69
C ASN A 32 0.08 2.77 -8.52
N ALA A 33 -1.23 2.77 -8.28
CA ALA A 33 -2.16 3.68 -8.96
C ALA A 33 -1.86 5.16 -8.62
N ALA A 34 -1.57 5.46 -7.35
CA ALA A 34 -1.17 6.79 -6.91
C ALA A 34 0.15 7.23 -7.56
N LEU A 35 1.12 6.32 -7.64
CA LEU A 35 2.39 6.57 -8.33
C LEU A 35 2.18 6.91 -9.82
N ALA A 36 1.25 6.24 -10.49
CA ALA A 36 0.92 6.51 -11.90
C ALA A 36 0.18 7.85 -12.12
N LEU A 37 -0.37 8.46 -11.06
CA LEU A 37 -1.10 9.73 -11.09
C LEU A 37 -0.26 10.90 -10.53
N ASP A 38 1.04 10.71 -10.33
CA ASP A 38 1.93 11.69 -9.70
C ASP A 38 1.47 12.13 -8.29
N VAL A 39 0.72 11.26 -7.60
CA VAL A 39 0.27 11.46 -6.22
C VAL A 39 1.28 10.87 -5.27
N LYS A 40 1.69 11.65 -4.25
CA LYS A 40 2.62 11.17 -3.23
C LYS A 40 1.88 10.27 -2.23
N VAL A 41 2.12 8.97 -2.30
CA VAL A 41 1.54 7.98 -1.37
C VAL A 41 2.53 7.56 -0.28
N THR A 42 2.01 7.24 0.90
CA THR A 42 2.74 6.57 1.99
C THR A 42 1.91 5.41 2.51
N ILE A 43 2.45 4.20 2.48
CA ILE A 43 1.82 3.00 3.03
C ILE A 43 2.46 2.73 4.39
N VAL A 44 1.65 2.73 5.44
CA VAL A 44 2.05 2.44 6.82
C VAL A 44 1.58 1.03 7.16
N LEU A 45 2.52 0.12 7.44
CA LEU A 45 2.18 -1.19 7.97
C LEU A 45 1.92 -1.05 9.48
N GLN A 46 0.76 -1.54 9.93
CA GLN A 46 0.34 -1.44 11.32
C GLN A 46 -0.28 -2.76 11.80
N GLY A 47 -0.06 -3.12 13.06
CA GLY A 47 -0.66 -4.33 13.63
C GLY A 47 -0.17 -5.59 12.92
N VAL A 48 -1.08 -6.45 12.48
CA VAL A 48 -0.73 -7.72 11.80
C VAL A 48 -0.11 -7.47 10.41
N GLY A 49 -0.44 -6.34 9.77
CA GLY A 49 0.15 -5.94 8.48
C GLY A 49 1.66 -5.79 8.49
N VAL A 50 2.31 -5.59 9.64
CA VAL A 50 3.79 -5.55 9.73
C VAL A 50 4.44 -6.87 9.33
N ILE A 51 3.71 -8.00 9.44
CA ILE A 51 4.21 -9.34 9.09
C ILE A 51 4.52 -9.42 7.60
N LEU A 52 3.80 -8.67 6.74
CA LEU A 52 4.03 -8.62 5.30
C LEU A 52 5.45 -8.18 4.92
N ALA A 53 6.09 -7.35 5.76
CA ALA A 53 7.48 -6.92 5.58
C ALA A 53 8.51 -7.97 6.02
N THR A 54 8.08 -9.07 6.64
CA THR A 54 8.97 -10.16 7.02
C THR A 54 9.47 -10.87 5.77
N LYS A 55 10.79 -11.08 5.69
CA LYS A 55 11.41 -11.76 4.55
C LYS A 55 10.74 -13.12 4.30
N GLY A 56 10.36 -13.36 3.04
CA GLY A 56 9.68 -14.60 2.62
C GLY A 56 8.18 -14.62 2.85
N CYS A 57 7.61 -13.69 3.62
CA CYS A 57 6.16 -13.67 3.86
C CYS A 57 5.37 -13.32 2.59
N TYR A 58 5.76 -12.24 1.90
CA TYR A 58 5.07 -11.74 0.72
C TYR A 58 5.07 -12.72 -0.47
N GLU A 59 6.03 -13.65 -0.50
CA GLU A 59 6.12 -14.70 -1.52
C GLU A 59 4.96 -15.72 -1.44
N HIS A 60 4.22 -15.72 -0.32
CA HIS A 60 3.12 -16.65 -0.05
C HIS A 60 1.76 -15.94 0.07
N VAL A 61 1.69 -14.64 -0.20
CA VAL A 61 0.43 -13.88 -0.22
C VAL A 61 -0.13 -13.92 -1.63
N PHE A 62 -1.28 -14.59 -1.83
CA PHE A 62 -1.96 -14.68 -3.12
C PHE A 62 -3.36 -14.07 -3.03
N ALA A 63 -3.55 -12.95 -3.73
CA ALA A 63 -4.84 -12.29 -3.93
C ALA A 63 -5.26 -12.49 -5.39
N GLY A 64 -6.28 -13.31 -5.63
CA GLY A 64 -6.70 -13.66 -6.99
C GLY A 64 -7.61 -12.62 -7.64
N GLY A 65 -8.16 -11.70 -6.84
CA GLY A 65 -9.09 -10.67 -7.27
C GLY A 65 -8.45 -9.32 -7.64
N LEU A 66 -7.14 -9.16 -7.45
CA LEU A 66 -6.37 -7.93 -7.66
C LEU A 66 -5.27 -8.14 -8.71
#